data_AF-A0A2E1E048-F1
#
_entry.id   AF-A0A2E1E048-F1
#
_cell.length_a   1.000
_cell.length_b   1.000
_cell.length_c   1.000
_cell.angle_alpha   90.00
_cell.angle_beta   90.00
_cell.angle_gamma   90.00
#
_symmetry.space_group_name_H-M   'P 1'
#
loop_
_entity.id
_entity.type
_entity.pdbx_description
1 polymer ?
#
loop_
_entity_poly.entity_id
_entity_poly.type
_entity_poly.pdbx_seq_one_letter_code
_entity_poly.pdbx_strand_id
1 'polypeptide(L)'
;MGIMRVFKIFFLLLFVSVFGFSQDLNQNSKSSSVIEFIEHKVKRKQTLFTISNLYDVPIDLIKKYNPSIKGDKISKKMVLKIPFITTVVLEETIKKVVEEVLVSTKTNQNLFDSIPKKKSIKFGFIAPFNLNKIEIDSIENTKKYLEKLNLTTLSLDFYSGVLTALKAVKKTGIKTHIDTYDNKNSFLEIDNISKSKSINNYDFILGPLIPRNINRFSSNLKDSKVPIISPLTSKKIEINKNVFQSIPSIESQRELMYNHVDSLITIDPDPCVMIIYDKSTEKVKEKLLKRFPYAELIDTDLTMGLVDPDITDSLLVEKKNNLVFLESQNLNIITSVSSLLNSQISKDRNIHLFSSYRSETYENENISYQHLGNLKFTYPSYFFPNYGDELNELNELFIEDFGKLPNKIAIRGYEITLDLILRTAHRKKLIKSVDLGETKYYQNRFNYKNKEQGYINESILLIKHDNLEVLEISSVK
;
A
#
# COMPACT_ATOMS: atom_id res chain seq x y z
N MET A 1 18.36 31.93 66.64
CA MET A 1 18.96 33.29 66.49
C MET A 1 19.67 33.30 65.14
N GLY A 2 19.19 34.07 64.15
CA GLY A 2 19.63 34.01 62.72
C GLY A 2 19.09 32.77 61.95
N ILE A 3 18.60 32.79 60.69
CA ILE A 3 18.55 33.81 59.61
C ILE A 3 19.96 34.25 59.14
N MET A 4 20.38 34.24 57.86
CA MET A 4 19.77 34.35 56.50
C MET A 4 20.66 33.59 55.45
N ARG A 5 20.21 33.10 54.27
CA ARG A 5 20.26 33.73 52.89
C ARG A 5 21.63 34.36 52.47
N VAL A 6 22.16 34.41 51.21
CA VAL A 6 21.68 34.08 49.83
C VAL A 6 22.82 34.25 48.76
N PHE A 7 22.79 33.48 47.64
CA PHE A 7 23.28 33.69 46.23
C PHE A 7 24.68 34.21 45.78
N LYS A 8 25.03 33.76 44.54
CA LYS A 8 25.85 34.36 43.43
C LYS A 8 27.38 34.29 43.56
N ILE A 9 28.18 33.71 42.63
CA ILE A 9 28.34 33.73 41.14
C ILE A 9 29.54 34.60 40.72
N PHE A 10 30.32 34.11 39.73
CA PHE A 10 31.50 34.74 39.07
C PHE A 10 32.77 34.87 39.94
N PHE A 11 34.02 34.85 39.45
CA PHE A 11 34.67 34.42 38.18
C PHE A 11 36.21 34.60 38.39
N LEU A 12 37.03 34.46 37.32
CA LEU A 12 38.42 34.96 37.22
C LEU A 12 39.48 34.14 38.02
N LEU A 13 40.67 33.76 37.56
CA LEU A 13 41.38 33.57 36.28
C LEU A 13 42.76 33.00 36.69
N LEU A 14 43.41 32.20 35.84
CA LEU A 14 44.89 32.08 35.88
C LEU A 14 45.45 32.07 34.44
N PHE A 15 46.46 32.93 34.22
CA PHE A 15 47.03 33.42 32.95
C PHE A 15 48.58 33.46 33.05
N VAL A 16 49.40 33.56 32.00
CA VAL A 16 49.16 33.65 30.53
C VAL A 16 50.34 33.01 29.78
N SER A 17 50.07 32.21 28.74
CA SER A 17 50.99 31.96 27.60
C SER A 17 50.31 31.06 26.55
N VAL A 18 49.71 31.56 25.48
CA VAL A 18 50.23 32.47 24.43
C VAL A 18 51.46 31.91 23.73
N PHE A 19 51.21 31.12 22.69
CA PHE A 19 51.76 31.40 21.36
C PHE A 19 50.60 31.30 20.35
N GLY A 20 50.44 32.31 19.51
CA GLY A 20 49.50 32.29 18.40
C GLY A 20 50.24 32.01 17.09
N PHE A 21 49.58 31.33 16.16
CA PHE A 21 49.88 31.43 14.74
C PHE A 21 48.59 31.59 13.94
N SER A 22 48.70 32.39 12.87
CA SER A 22 47.60 32.79 12.00
C SER A 22 47.45 31.84 10.80
N GLN A 23 46.52 32.19 9.92
CA GLN A 23 45.92 31.41 8.84
C GLN A 23 46.89 30.86 7.77
N ASP A 24 46.48 29.70 7.25
CA ASP A 24 46.25 29.37 5.82
C ASP A 24 47.15 28.38 5.05
N LEU A 25 46.46 27.67 4.14
CA LEU A 25 46.87 26.93 2.94
C LEU A 25 47.47 25.50 2.96
N ASN A 26 46.80 24.67 2.13
CA ASN A 26 47.27 23.57 1.28
C ASN A 26 47.41 22.12 1.81
N GLN A 27 46.33 21.36 1.57
CA GLN A 27 46.28 20.11 0.79
C GLN A 27 47.55 19.21 0.72
N ASN A 28 47.44 17.97 1.21
CA ASN A 28 47.58 16.76 0.36
C ASN A 28 47.26 15.46 1.13
N SER A 29 45.98 15.07 1.19
CA SER A 29 45.61 13.65 1.30
C SER A 29 45.13 13.19 -0.08
N LYS A 30 45.99 12.45 -0.80
CA LYS A 30 45.62 11.85 -2.09
C LYS A 30 44.57 10.76 -1.88
N SER A 31 43.30 11.12 -2.00
CA SER A 31 42.26 10.16 -2.40
C SER A 31 42.51 9.80 -3.85
N SER A 32 43.09 8.63 -4.11
CA SER A 32 43.22 8.10 -5.47
C SER A 32 41.87 7.56 -5.94
N SER A 33 40.95 8.45 -6.28
CA SER A 33 39.77 8.09 -7.06
C SER A 33 40.20 7.67 -8.45
N VAL A 34 40.18 6.36 -8.72
CA VAL A 34 40.36 5.85 -10.08
C VAL A 34 39.07 6.15 -10.84
N ILE A 35 39.17 7.01 -11.85
CA ILE A 35 38.08 7.32 -12.76
C ILE A 35 38.20 6.35 -13.94
N GLU A 36 37.29 5.39 -13.98
CA GLU A 36 37.16 4.43 -15.07
C GLU A 36 36.08 4.92 -16.05
N PHE A 37 36.11 4.41 -17.28
CA PHE A 37 35.22 4.87 -18.35
C PHE A 37 34.51 3.70 -19.02
N ILE A 38 33.18 3.81 -19.13
CA ILE A 38 32.36 2.94 -19.99
C ILE A 38 32.23 3.62 -21.36
N GLU A 39 32.49 2.89 -22.44
CA GLU A 39 32.25 3.38 -23.80
C GLU A 39 30.79 3.14 -24.21
N HIS A 40 30.00 4.22 -24.32
CA HIS A 40 28.61 4.18 -24.74
C HIS A 40 28.44 4.59 -26.21
N LYS A 41 27.91 3.69 -27.04
CA LYS A 41 27.63 3.96 -28.46
C LYS A 41 26.20 4.50 -28.67
N VAL A 42 26.11 5.77 -29.04
CA VAL A 42 24.85 6.52 -29.19
C VAL A 42 23.93 5.90 -30.26
N LYS A 43 22.76 5.43 -29.81
CA LYS A 43 21.64 4.88 -30.61
C LYS A 43 20.79 6.01 -31.23
N ARG A 44 19.80 5.67 -32.06
CA ARG A 44 18.83 6.66 -32.59
C ARG A 44 18.01 7.27 -31.43
N LYS A 45 17.66 8.55 -31.53
CA LYS A 45 16.83 9.33 -30.59
C LYS A 45 17.40 9.52 -29.16
N GLN A 46 18.58 9.00 -28.82
CA GLN A 46 19.21 9.31 -27.52
C GLN A 46 19.73 10.76 -27.46
N THR A 47 19.62 11.36 -26.27
CA THR A 47 20.17 12.67 -25.89
C THR A 47 21.13 12.53 -24.71
N LEU A 48 21.92 13.56 -24.42
CA LEU A 48 22.79 13.56 -23.23
C LEU A 48 22.02 13.41 -21.92
N PHE A 49 20.79 13.91 -21.84
CA PHE A 49 19.90 13.69 -20.69
C PHE A 49 19.56 12.20 -20.53
N THR A 50 19.15 11.52 -21.61
CA THR A 50 18.86 10.07 -21.54
C THR A 50 20.09 9.21 -21.21
N ILE A 51 21.29 9.65 -21.60
CA ILE A 51 22.54 8.93 -21.31
C ILE A 51 23.01 9.22 -19.88
N SER A 52 22.81 10.46 -19.39
CA SER A 52 23.08 10.86 -18.01
C SER A 52 22.26 10.03 -17.03
N ASN A 53 20.95 9.93 -17.26
CA ASN A 53 20.07 9.11 -16.42
C ASN A 53 20.37 7.60 -16.52
N LEU A 54 20.80 7.11 -17.69
CA LEU A 54 21.11 5.68 -17.90
C LEU A 54 22.32 5.19 -17.07
N TYR A 55 23.25 6.08 -16.74
CA TYR A 55 24.47 5.74 -16.00
C TYR A 55 24.58 6.41 -14.62
N ASP A 56 23.57 7.20 -14.22
CA ASP A 56 23.60 8.07 -13.03
C ASP A 56 24.84 9.00 -12.99
N VAL A 57 25.19 9.58 -14.16
CA VAL A 57 26.34 10.48 -14.30
C VAL A 57 25.88 11.85 -14.78
N PRO A 58 26.18 12.96 -14.08
CA PRO A 58 25.78 14.31 -14.48
C PRO A 58 26.20 14.67 -15.93
N ILE A 59 25.29 15.30 -16.68
CA ILE A 59 25.51 15.71 -18.08
C ILE A 59 26.83 16.49 -18.25
N ASP A 60 27.14 17.40 -17.33
CA ASP A 60 28.34 18.24 -17.41
C ASP A 60 29.63 17.43 -17.20
N LEU A 61 29.57 16.34 -16.42
CA LEU A 61 30.68 15.41 -16.27
C LEU A 61 30.87 14.58 -17.55
N ILE A 62 29.79 14.13 -18.20
CA ILE A 62 29.85 13.47 -19.51
C ILE A 62 30.46 14.42 -20.55
N LYS A 63 30.01 15.69 -20.61
CA LYS A 63 30.58 16.71 -21.52
C LYS A 63 32.07 16.94 -21.26
N LYS A 64 32.48 17.04 -19.98
CA LYS A 64 33.89 17.25 -19.58
C LYS A 64 34.85 16.21 -20.14
N TYR A 65 34.44 14.94 -20.22
CA TYR A 65 35.27 13.85 -20.77
C TYR A 65 35.01 13.55 -22.27
N ASN A 66 34.12 14.29 -22.92
CA ASN A 66 33.81 14.18 -24.35
C ASN A 66 33.85 15.55 -25.05
N PRO A 67 35.02 16.21 -25.13
CA PRO A 67 35.16 17.58 -25.66
C PRO A 67 34.82 17.74 -27.15
N SER A 68 34.56 16.64 -27.86
CA SER A 68 34.03 16.64 -29.23
C SER A 68 32.54 17.05 -29.32
N ILE A 69 31.82 17.04 -28.20
CA ILE A 69 30.43 17.51 -28.11
C ILE A 69 30.41 19.05 -28.14
N LYS A 70 29.74 19.63 -29.14
CA LYS A 70 29.48 21.09 -29.20
C LYS A 70 28.04 21.36 -28.77
N GLY A 71 27.86 21.98 -27.59
CA GLY A 71 26.54 22.21 -26.99
C GLY A 71 25.92 20.90 -26.49
N ASP A 72 24.69 20.62 -26.89
CA ASP A 72 23.95 19.40 -26.52
C ASP A 72 23.79 18.38 -27.67
N LYS A 73 24.42 18.65 -28.83
CA LYS A 73 24.24 17.83 -30.04
C LYS A 73 25.21 16.66 -30.09
N ILE A 74 24.69 15.44 -29.92
CA ILE A 74 25.38 14.17 -30.16
C ILE A 74 24.87 13.49 -31.45
N SER A 75 25.72 12.74 -32.13
CA SER A 75 25.38 12.10 -33.42
C SER A 75 25.25 10.57 -33.30
N LYS A 76 24.42 9.97 -34.17
CA LYS A 76 24.22 8.52 -34.22
C LYS A 76 25.54 7.80 -34.51
N LYS A 77 25.83 6.70 -33.78
CA LYS A 77 27.10 5.95 -33.79
C LYS A 77 28.30 6.65 -33.13
N MET A 78 28.15 7.87 -32.60
CA MET A 78 29.19 8.48 -31.74
C MET A 78 29.42 7.59 -30.52
N VAL A 79 30.68 7.46 -30.08
CA VAL A 79 31.03 6.76 -28.84
C VAL A 79 31.38 7.80 -27.79
N LEU A 80 30.73 7.73 -26.64
CA LEU A 80 30.94 8.61 -25.49
C LEU A 80 31.64 7.86 -24.37
N LYS A 81 32.65 8.47 -23.75
CA LYS A 81 33.30 7.98 -22.53
C LYS A 81 32.50 8.44 -21.33
N ILE A 82 31.85 7.51 -20.64
CA ILE A 82 31.03 7.79 -19.45
C ILE A 82 31.87 7.49 -18.21
N PRO A 83 32.26 8.50 -17.41
CA PRO A 83 33.09 8.30 -16.23
C PRO A 83 32.28 7.70 -15.08
N PHE A 84 32.85 6.72 -14.39
CA PHE A 84 32.37 6.23 -13.10
C PHE A 84 33.55 6.14 -12.12
N ILE A 85 33.27 6.26 -10.82
CA ILE A 85 34.30 6.32 -9.76
C ILE A 85 34.26 5.03 -8.95
N THR A 86 35.32 4.23 -9.04
CA THR A 86 35.47 3.03 -8.20
C THR A 86 36.27 3.40 -6.95
N THR A 87 35.58 3.60 -5.83
CA THR A 87 36.23 3.84 -4.52
C THR A 87 36.51 2.53 -3.79
N VAL A 88 37.78 2.11 -3.74
CA VAL A 88 38.24 1.08 -2.81
C VAL A 88 38.32 1.69 -1.41
N VAL A 89 37.41 1.34 -0.51
CA VAL A 89 37.39 1.84 0.88
C VAL A 89 37.26 0.67 1.86
N LEU A 90 38.26 0.58 2.75
CA LEU A 90 38.30 -0.35 3.89
C LEU A 90 37.11 -0.13 4.85
N GLU A 91 36.54 -1.26 5.30
CA GLU A 91 35.96 -1.62 6.61
C GLU A 91 35.08 -0.64 7.43
N GLU A 92 35.21 0.68 7.36
CA GLU A 92 34.31 1.62 8.04
C GLU A 92 32.97 1.80 7.30
N THR A 93 32.98 1.65 5.97
CA THR A 93 31.76 1.55 5.16
C THR A 93 30.94 0.32 5.52
N ILE A 94 31.59 -0.79 5.91
CA ILE A 94 30.87 -1.99 6.36
C ILE A 94 30.10 -1.70 7.65
N LYS A 95 30.64 -0.94 8.61
CA LYS A 95 29.86 -0.58 9.82
C LYS A 95 28.65 0.29 9.49
N LYS A 96 28.80 1.28 8.60
CA LYS A 96 27.69 2.18 8.22
C LYS A 96 26.63 1.49 7.36
N VAL A 97 27.04 0.67 6.41
CA VAL A 97 26.14 -0.17 5.60
C VAL A 97 25.52 -1.28 6.45
N VAL A 98 26.23 -1.86 7.43
CA VAL A 98 25.63 -2.81 8.38
C VAL A 98 24.69 -2.10 9.34
N GLU A 99 24.91 -0.86 9.76
CA GLU A 99 23.90 -0.09 10.52
C GLU A 99 22.68 0.26 9.65
N GLU A 100 22.86 0.72 8.41
CA GLU A 100 21.74 0.99 7.49
C GLU A 100 21.00 -0.28 7.06
N VAL A 101 21.70 -1.41 6.92
CA VAL A 101 21.11 -2.73 6.64
C VAL A 101 20.48 -3.34 7.89
N LEU A 102 21.00 -3.12 9.10
CA LEU A 102 20.32 -3.48 10.36
C LEU A 102 19.11 -2.57 10.66
N VAL A 103 19.05 -1.39 10.06
CA VAL A 103 17.86 -0.52 10.07
C VAL A 103 16.88 -0.93 8.96
N SER A 104 17.34 -1.35 7.78
CA SER A 104 16.48 -1.81 6.68
C SER A 104 15.98 -3.25 6.84
N THR A 105 16.68 -4.11 7.58
CA THR A 105 16.21 -5.46 7.96
C THR A 105 15.31 -5.47 9.19
N LYS A 106 15.20 -4.35 9.91
CA LYS A 106 14.14 -4.08 10.90
C LYS A 106 12.76 -3.73 10.29
N THR A 107 12.57 -4.00 8.99
CA THR A 107 11.30 -3.79 8.27
C THR A 107 10.28 -4.89 8.48
N ASN A 108 10.69 -6.08 8.94
CA ASN A 108 9.78 -7.10 9.46
C ASN A 108 9.77 -7.06 11.00
N GLN A 109 9.23 -5.98 11.58
CA GLN A 109 8.95 -5.94 13.03
C GLN A 109 7.77 -6.86 13.35
N ASN A 110 8.08 -8.13 13.62
CA ASN A 110 7.11 -9.05 14.21
C ASN A 110 6.76 -8.57 15.63
N LEU A 111 5.62 -7.88 15.78
CA LEU A 111 5.24 -7.26 17.05
C LEU A 111 4.92 -8.28 18.15
N PHE A 112 4.72 -9.56 17.80
CA PHE A 112 4.59 -10.66 18.75
C PHE A 112 5.84 -10.86 19.62
N ASP A 113 7.04 -10.68 19.04
CA ASP A 113 8.31 -10.94 19.72
C ASP A 113 8.75 -9.79 20.64
N SER A 114 7.98 -8.69 20.65
CA SER A 114 8.26 -7.49 21.43
C SER A 114 7.60 -7.50 22.80
N ILE A 115 8.38 -7.27 23.86
CA ILE A 115 7.86 -7.14 25.23
C ILE A 115 6.82 -6.00 25.30
N PRO A 116 5.55 -6.30 25.68
CA PRO A 116 4.49 -5.30 25.67
C PRO A 116 4.63 -4.27 26.81
N LYS A 117 4.69 -2.99 26.47
CA LYS A 117 4.77 -1.86 27.41
C LYS A 117 3.43 -1.56 28.11
N LYS A 118 2.33 -2.08 27.58
CA LYS A 118 0.97 -2.04 28.15
C LYS A 118 0.36 -3.44 28.05
N LYS A 119 0.08 -4.06 29.21
CA LYS A 119 -0.39 -5.46 29.34
C LYS A 119 -1.92 -5.62 29.46
N SER A 120 -2.67 -4.54 29.32
CA SER A 120 -4.14 -4.55 29.35
C SER A 120 -4.64 -3.55 28.32
N ILE A 121 -5.47 -3.97 27.36
CA ILE A 121 -6.00 -3.15 26.26
C ILE A 121 -7.52 -3.19 26.34
N LYS A 122 -8.17 -2.02 26.34
CA LYS A 122 -9.64 -1.91 26.33
C LYS A 122 -10.10 -1.20 25.07
N PHE A 123 -10.93 -1.80 24.24
CA PHE A 123 -11.43 -1.18 23.01
C PHE A 123 -12.93 -1.41 22.78
N GLY A 124 -13.55 -0.51 22.02
CA GLY A 124 -14.92 -0.67 21.54
C GLY A 124 -14.94 -1.29 20.14
N PHE A 125 -15.86 -2.20 19.86
CA PHE A 125 -16.16 -2.66 18.50
C PHE A 125 -17.58 -2.26 18.10
N ILE A 126 -17.73 -1.59 16.96
CA ILE A 126 -19.02 -1.06 16.50
C ILE A 126 -19.33 -1.58 15.10
N ALA A 127 -20.42 -2.32 14.95
CA ALA A 127 -20.82 -2.90 13.67
C ALA A 127 -22.35 -2.88 13.47
N PRO A 128 -22.84 -2.84 12.22
CA PRO A 128 -24.26 -2.98 11.88
C PRO A 128 -24.67 -4.47 11.89
N PHE A 129 -24.68 -5.10 13.07
CA PHE A 129 -25.17 -6.47 13.20
C PHE A 129 -26.67 -6.56 12.86
N ASN A 130 -27.44 -5.49 13.07
CA ASN A 130 -28.90 -5.45 12.85
C ASN A 130 -29.60 -6.66 13.49
N LEU A 131 -29.27 -6.98 14.75
CA LEU A 131 -29.78 -8.20 15.41
C LEU A 131 -31.31 -8.24 15.44
N ASN A 132 -31.96 -7.08 15.41
CA ASN A 132 -33.40 -6.90 15.27
C ASN A 132 -34.01 -7.38 13.92
N LYS A 133 -33.19 -7.87 12.99
CA LYS A 133 -33.62 -8.49 11.72
C LYS A 133 -33.46 -10.01 11.71
N ILE A 134 -32.90 -10.60 12.78
CA ILE A 134 -32.71 -12.04 12.91
C ILE A 134 -33.93 -12.61 13.64
N GLU A 135 -34.71 -13.43 12.94
CA GLU A 135 -35.89 -14.09 13.50
C GLU A 135 -35.46 -15.37 14.23
N ILE A 136 -35.13 -15.24 15.51
CA ILE A 136 -34.61 -16.34 16.35
C ILE A 136 -35.58 -17.54 16.37
N ASP A 137 -36.88 -17.27 16.36
CA ASP A 137 -37.94 -18.30 16.40
C ASP A 137 -38.16 -19.01 15.04
N SER A 138 -37.48 -18.58 13.97
CA SER A 138 -37.59 -19.18 12.63
C SER A 138 -36.20 -19.51 12.06
N ILE A 139 -35.79 -20.77 12.24
CA ILE A 139 -34.52 -21.31 11.72
C ILE A 139 -34.44 -21.14 10.19
N GLU A 140 -35.53 -21.37 9.46
CA GLU A 140 -35.57 -21.24 8.00
C GLU A 140 -35.37 -19.79 7.55
N ASN A 141 -36.11 -18.84 8.12
CA ASN A 141 -35.97 -17.41 7.76
C ASN A 141 -34.59 -16.87 8.15
N THR A 142 -34.09 -17.23 9.33
CA THR A 142 -32.74 -16.86 9.76
C THR A 142 -31.67 -17.44 8.85
N LYS A 143 -31.78 -18.72 8.45
CA LYS A 143 -30.85 -19.33 7.47
C LYS A 143 -30.88 -18.57 6.14
N LYS A 144 -32.06 -18.36 5.57
CA LYS A 144 -32.27 -17.63 4.29
C LYS A 144 -31.79 -16.17 4.33
N TYR A 145 -31.83 -15.54 5.50
CA TYR A 145 -31.28 -14.20 5.71
C TYR A 145 -29.74 -14.21 5.77
N LEU A 146 -29.16 -15.21 6.45
CA LEU A 146 -27.71 -15.35 6.64
C LEU A 146 -26.98 -16.00 5.44
N GLU A 147 -27.70 -16.67 4.54
CA GLU A 147 -27.16 -17.17 3.26
C GLU A 147 -26.74 -16.04 2.30
N LYS A 148 -27.31 -14.84 2.44
CA LYS A 148 -27.06 -13.71 1.54
C LYS A 148 -26.00 -12.76 2.08
N LEU A 149 -25.07 -12.32 1.22
CA LEU A 149 -24.14 -11.25 1.56
C LEU A 149 -24.92 -9.95 1.86
N ASN A 150 -24.79 -9.47 3.09
CA ASN A 150 -25.44 -8.28 3.60
C ASN A 150 -24.65 -7.69 4.79
N LEU A 151 -25.11 -6.59 5.36
CA LEU A 151 -24.38 -5.91 6.44
C LEU A 151 -24.29 -6.72 7.74
N THR A 152 -25.26 -7.57 8.03
CA THR A 152 -25.23 -8.48 9.18
C THR A 152 -24.21 -9.58 8.96
N THR A 153 -24.22 -10.26 7.81
CA THR A 153 -23.25 -11.33 7.51
C THR A 153 -21.82 -10.79 7.43
N LEU A 154 -21.60 -9.64 6.79
CA LEU A 154 -20.32 -8.91 6.82
C LEU A 154 -19.86 -8.57 8.25
N SER A 155 -20.79 -8.14 9.13
CA SER A 155 -20.46 -7.82 10.53
C SER A 155 -20.11 -9.05 11.36
N LEU A 156 -20.83 -10.16 11.14
CA LEU A 156 -20.59 -11.44 11.82
C LEU A 156 -19.25 -12.06 11.39
N ASP A 157 -18.95 -12.06 10.10
CA ASP A 157 -17.66 -12.56 9.58
C ASP A 157 -16.49 -11.68 10.06
N PHE A 158 -16.64 -10.35 10.06
CA PHE A 158 -15.60 -9.50 10.62
C PHE A 158 -15.41 -9.76 12.13
N TYR A 159 -16.50 -9.98 12.86
CA TYR A 159 -16.47 -10.22 14.30
C TYR A 159 -15.89 -11.59 14.68
N SER A 160 -16.09 -12.66 13.89
CA SER A 160 -15.40 -13.93 14.12
C SER A 160 -13.87 -13.78 13.98
N GLY A 161 -13.41 -12.96 13.03
CA GLY A 161 -12.03 -12.47 12.97
C GLY A 161 -11.55 -11.78 14.24
N VAL A 162 -12.32 -10.79 14.73
CA VAL A 162 -12.02 -10.08 16.00
C VAL A 162 -11.90 -11.07 17.17
N LEU A 163 -12.83 -12.03 17.31
CA LEU A 163 -12.81 -13.04 18.38
C LEU A 163 -11.56 -13.94 18.30
N THR A 164 -11.20 -14.39 17.09
CA THR A 164 -10.01 -15.22 16.86
C THR A 164 -8.73 -14.45 17.22
N ALA A 165 -8.66 -13.15 16.91
CA ALA A 165 -7.53 -12.30 17.26
C ALA A 165 -7.38 -12.11 18.78
N LEU A 166 -8.49 -12.00 19.51
CA LEU A 166 -8.48 -11.95 20.97
C LEU A 166 -7.95 -13.26 21.59
N LYS A 167 -8.28 -14.42 21.00
CA LYS A 167 -7.70 -15.71 21.41
C LYS A 167 -6.19 -15.78 21.15
N ALA A 168 -5.74 -15.34 19.97
CA ALA A 168 -4.32 -15.30 19.62
C ALA A 168 -3.52 -14.36 20.55
N VAL A 169 -4.00 -13.13 20.75
CA VAL A 169 -3.37 -12.14 21.65
C VAL A 169 -3.33 -12.63 23.10
N LYS A 170 -4.34 -13.35 23.59
CA LYS A 170 -4.34 -13.89 24.95
C LYS A 170 -3.12 -14.79 25.23
N LYS A 171 -2.59 -15.50 24.22
CA LYS A 171 -1.38 -16.34 24.32
C LYS A 171 -0.11 -15.51 24.63
N THR A 172 -0.07 -14.22 24.27
CA THR A 172 1.08 -13.32 24.55
C THR A 172 1.04 -12.67 25.94
N GLY A 173 0.03 -12.98 26.76
CA GLY A 173 -0.15 -12.43 28.10
C GLY A 173 -0.73 -11.00 28.13
N ILE A 174 -1.10 -10.43 26.98
CA ILE A 174 -1.86 -9.18 26.90
C ILE A 174 -3.31 -9.47 27.30
N LYS A 175 -3.80 -8.82 28.36
CA LYS A 175 -5.22 -8.85 28.72
C LYS A 175 -6.01 -7.94 27.79
N THR A 176 -7.14 -8.42 27.29
CA THR A 176 -8.01 -7.67 26.37
C THR A 176 -9.42 -7.56 26.94
N HIS A 177 -10.02 -6.38 26.85
CA HIS A 177 -11.44 -6.15 27.14
C HIS A 177 -12.08 -5.48 25.92
N ILE A 178 -13.12 -6.10 25.38
CA ILE A 178 -13.91 -5.60 24.26
C ILE A 178 -15.32 -5.27 24.73
N ASP A 179 -15.83 -4.09 24.36
CA ASP A 179 -17.25 -3.76 24.46
C ASP A 179 -17.82 -3.69 23.04
N THR A 180 -18.80 -4.53 22.73
CA THR A 180 -19.36 -4.68 21.37
C THR A 180 -20.72 -3.98 21.26
N TYR A 181 -20.92 -3.23 20.17
CA TYR A 181 -22.13 -2.43 19.92
C TYR A 181 -22.75 -2.74 18.55
N ASP A 182 -24.04 -3.09 18.53
CA ASP A 182 -24.85 -3.09 17.30
C ASP A 182 -25.36 -1.67 17.02
N ASN A 183 -24.89 -1.06 15.94
CA ASN A 183 -25.34 0.26 15.53
C ASN A 183 -26.58 0.24 14.61
N LYS A 184 -27.11 -0.96 14.28
CA LYS A 184 -28.32 -1.18 13.47
C LYS A 184 -28.34 -0.42 12.13
N ASN A 185 -27.17 -0.03 11.64
CA ASN A 185 -26.97 0.88 10.52
C ASN A 185 -27.77 2.21 10.62
N SER A 186 -28.01 2.72 11.83
CA SER A 186 -28.85 3.88 12.14
C SER A 186 -28.03 5.02 12.75
N PHE A 187 -28.22 6.26 12.25
CA PHE A 187 -27.56 7.43 12.84
C PHE A 187 -28.00 7.71 14.27
N LEU A 188 -29.26 7.45 14.64
CA LEU A 188 -29.75 7.63 16.01
C LEU A 188 -29.04 6.69 16.99
N GLU A 189 -28.80 5.44 16.59
CA GLU A 189 -28.08 4.47 17.41
C GLU A 189 -26.58 4.83 17.51
N ILE A 190 -25.97 5.28 16.41
CA ILE A 190 -24.60 5.81 16.40
C ILE A 190 -24.46 7.01 17.35
N ASP A 191 -25.45 7.92 17.36
CA ASP A 191 -25.49 9.07 18.27
C ASP A 191 -25.59 8.63 19.74
N ASN A 192 -26.41 7.62 20.04
CA ASN A 192 -26.54 7.05 21.37
C ASN A 192 -25.23 6.38 21.84
N ILE A 193 -24.63 5.54 21.00
CA ILE A 193 -23.34 4.89 21.28
C ILE A 193 -22.25 5.94 21.54
N SER A 194 -22.19 7.01 20.73
CA SER A 194 -21.18 8.07 20.88
C SER A 194 -21.30 8.87 22.20
N LYS A 195 -22.48 8.87 22.84
CA LYS A 195 -22.70 9.50 24.15
C LYS A 195 -22.35 8.58 25.34
N SER A 196 -22.05 7.31 25.12
CA SER A 196 -21.71 6.39 26.21
C SER A 196 -20.44 6.83 26.94
N LYS A 197 -20.49 6.88 28.28
CA LYS A 197 -19.32 7.21 29.12
C LYS A 197 -18.14 6.24 28.92
N SER A 198 -18.39 5.02 28.44
CA SER A 198 -17.35 4.03 28.15
C SER A 198 -16.43 4.43 26.99
N ILE A 199 -16.94 5.18 26.00
CA ILE A 199 -16.21 5.62 24.80
C ILE A 199 -14.85 6.24 25.16
N ASN A 200 -14.84 7.14 26.14
CA ASN A 200 -13.65 7.91 26.54
C ASN A 200 -12.58 7.09 27.27
N ASN A 201 -12.89 5.86 27.69
CA ASN A 201 -12.00 4.97 28.42
C ASN A 201 -11.33 3.92 27.51
N TYR A 202 -11.62 3.93 26.21
CA TYR A 202 -10.99 3.03 25.25
C TYR A 202 -9.61 3.51 24.79
N ASP A 203 -8.75 2.54 24.49
CA ASP A 203 -7.48 2.71 23.80
C ASP A 203 -7.67 3.04 22.32
N PHE A 204 -8.72 2.49 21.71
CA PHE A 204 -9.19 2.74 20.35
C PHE A 204 -10.62 2.20 20.17
N ILE A 205 -11.26 2.53 19.05
CA ILE A 205 -12.56 2.03 18.64
C ILE A 205 -12.42 1.46 17.22
N LEU A 206 -12.76 0.18 17.06
CA LEU A 206 -12.75 -0.50 15.77
C LEU A 206 -14.15 -0.42 15.15
N GLY A 207 -14.25 0.26 14.01
CA GLY A 207 -15.52 0.60 13.36
C GLY A 207 -16.05 2.00 13.75
N PRO A 208 -17.24 2.40 13.26
CA PRO A 208 -18.18 1.61 12.44
C PRO A 208 -17.64 1.06 11.11
N LEU A 209 -18.23 -0.03 10.61
CA LEU A 209 -17.75 -0.69 9.38
C LEU A 209 -17.99 0.12 8.07
N ILE A 210 -18.89 1.11 8.08
CA ILE A 210 -19.40 1.78 6.86
C ILE A 210 -18.98 3.27 6.83
N PRO A 211 -18.54 3.84 5.68
CA PRO A 211 -18.15 5.26 5.54
C PRO A 211 -19.07 6.27 6.20
N ARG A 212 -20.38 6.25 5.88
CA ARG A 212 -21.36 7.21 6.43
C ARG A 212 -21.48 7.14 7.96
N ASN A 213 -21.30 5.94 8.50
CA ASN A 213 -21.39 5.68 9.94
C ASN A 213 -20.10 6.12 10.65
N ILE A 214 -18.93 5.97 10.00
CA ILE A 214 -17.64 6.55 10.44
C ILE A 214 -17.70 8.07 10.48
N ASN A 215 -18.20 8.73 9.43
CA ASN A 215 -18.32 10.18 9.40
C ASN A 215 -19.24 10.68 10.52
N ARG A 216 -20.43 10.08 10.68
CA ARG A 216 -21.34 10.45 11.79
C ARG A 216 -20.69 10.25 13.16
N PHE A 217 -20.13 9.07 13.42
CA PHE A 217 -19.55 8.73 14.72
C PHE A 217 -18.34 9.61 15.07
N SER A 218 -17.42 9.83 14.12
CA SER A 218 -16.28 10.73 14.32
C SER A 218 -16.69 12.20 14.43
N SER A 219 -17.76 12.63 13.75
CA SER A 219 -18.30 13.99 13.89
C SER A 219 -18.84 14.29 15.28
N ASN A 220 -19.39 13.27 15.96
CA ASN A 220 -19.85 13.38 17.35
C ASN A 220 -18.69 13.35 18.37
N LEU A 221 -17.50 12.91 17.94
CA LEU A 221 -16.33 12.67 18.79
C LEU A 221 -15.10 13.47 18.34
N LYS A 222 -15.29 14.65 17.72
CA LYS A 222 -14.20 15.51 17.19
C LYS A 222 -13.15 15.88 18.23
N ASP A 223 -13.57 16.13 19.47
CA ASP A 223 -12.68 16.49 20.59
C ASP A 223 -12.13 15.26 21.36
N SER A 224 -12.57 14.05 20.99
CA SER A 224 -12.12 12.83 21.66
C SER A 224 -10.70 12.46 21.25
N LYS A 225 -9.88 12.12 22.24
CA LYS A 225 -8.51 11.61 22.05
C LYS A 225 -8.46 10.11 21.74
N VAL A 226 -9.62 9.45 21.68
CA VAL A 226 -9.75 8.01 21.39
C VAL A 226 -9.72 7.80 19.87
N PRO A 227 -8.77 7.00 19.34
CA PRO A 227 -8.69 6.68 17.92
C PRO A 227 -9.92 5.92 17.43
N ILE A 228 -10.43 6.27 16.24
CA ILE A 228 -11.55 5.61 15.55
C ILE A 228 -11.01 5.01 14.25
N ILE A 229 -11.07 3.69 14.12
CA ILE A 229 -10.50 2.97 12.97
C ILE A 229 -11.63 2.61 11.99
N SER A 230 -11.49 3.02 10.73
CA SER A 230 -12.31 2.52 9.63
C SER A 230 -11.65 1.26 9.02
N PRO A 231 -12.28 0.06 9.14
CA PRO A 231 -11.60 -1.21 8.83
C PRO A 231 -11.73 -1.68 7.38
N LEU A 232 -12.79 -1.25 6.66
CA LEU A 232 -13.31 -1.92 5.46
C LEU A 232 -13.60 -0.96 4.28
N THR A 233 -12.93 0.20 4.17
CA THR A 233 -13.20 1.09 3.04
C THR A 233 -11.99 1.85 2.49
N SER A 234 -11.85 1.82 1.16
CA SER A 234 -10.97 2.70 0.37
C SER A 234 -11.65 4.02 -0.04
N LYS A 235 -12.97 4.15 0.19
CA LYS A 235 -13.74 5.34 -0.18
C LYS A 235 -13.36 6.52 0.72
N LYS A 236 -13.52 7.75 0.21
CA LYS A 236 -13.26 8.96 0.99
C LYS A 236 -14.18 9.04 2.21
N ILE A 237 -13.58 9.25 3.39
CA ILE A 237 -14.24 9.53 4.67
C ILE A 237 -13.72 10.87 5.21
N GLU A 238 -14.34 11.40 6.25
CA GLU A 238 -13.85 12.60 6.94
C GLU A 238 -12.70 12.22 7.91
N ILE A 239 -11.47 12.54 7.51
CA ILE A 239 -10.26 12.14 8.25
C ILE A 239 -9.93 13.18 9.32
N ASN A 240 -10.74 13.18 10.38
CA ASN A 240 -10.54 13.98 11.60
C ASN A 240 -9.29 13.52 12.39
N LYS A 241 -8.82 14.32 13.34
CA LYS A 241 -7.55 14.10 14.09
C LYS A 241 -7.40 12.75 14.81
N ASN A 242 -8.51 12.08 15.09
CA ASN A 242 -8.57 10.77 15.73
C ASN A 242 -8.95 9.62 14.78
N VAL A 243 -9.16 9.89 13.49
CA VAL A 243 -9.59 8.88 12.52
C VAL A 243 -8.39 8.19 11.86
N PHE A 244 -8.45 6.87 11.80
CA PHE A 244 -7.50 5.98 11.13
C PHE A 244 -8.21 5.23 10.02
N GLN A 245 -7.89 5.51 8.76
CA GLN A 245 -8.35 4.70 7.63
C GLN A 245 -7.35 3.56 7.38
N SER A 246 -7.78 2.33 7.60
CA SER A 246 -6.88 1.15 7.54
C SER A 246 -6.68 0.57 6.14
N ILE A 247 -7.42 1.06 5.14
CA ILE A 247 -7.27 0.70 3.73
C ILE A 247 -6.77 1.95 2.98
N PRO A 248 -5.76 1.84 2.11
CA PRO A 248 -5.29 2.95 1.28
C PRO A 248 -6.39 3.53 0.39
N SER A 249 -6.39 4.86 0.21
CA SER A 249 -7.26 5.54 -0.75
C SER A 249 -7.09 5.01 -2.18
N ILE A 250 -8.19 4.99 -2.95
CA ILE A 250 -8.20 4.58 -4.36
C ILE A 250 -7.16 5.36 -5.18
N GLU A 251 -7.00 6.65 -4.88
CA GLU A 251 -6.03 7.54 -5.52
C GLU A 251 -4.60 7.03 -5.32
N SER A 252 -4.17 6.77 -4.08
CA SER A 252 -2.82 6.22 -3.81
C SER A 252 -2.58 4.85 -4.45
N GLN A 253 -3.61 3.99 -4.55
CA GLN A 253 -3.51 2.72 -5.27
C GLN A 253 -3.24 2.95 -6.77
N ARG A 254 -3.96 3.89 -7.38
CA ARG A 254 -3.74 4.29 -8.79
C ARG A 254 -2.36 4.89 -9.03
N GLU A 255 -1.87 5.76 -8.14
CA GLU A 255 -0.52 6.33 -8.28
C GLU A 255 0.59 5.26 -8.19
N LEU A 256 0.43 4.20 -7.39
CA LEU A 256 1.37 3.06 -7.43
C LEU A 256 1.37 2.37 -8.81
N MET A 257 0.19 2.13 -9.39
CA MET A 257 0.11 1.55 -10.74
C MET A 257 0.71 2.48 -11.79
N TYR A 258 0.47 3.79 -11.73
CA TYR A 258 1.07 4.73 -12.67
C TYR A 258 2.61 4.74 -12.58
N ASN A 259 3.19 4.70 -11.38
CA ASN A 259 4.64 4.59 -11.20
C ASN A 259 5.18 3.27 -11.81
N HIS A 260 4.46 2.16 -11.66
CA HIS A 260 4.83 0.91 -12.31
C HIS A 260 4.76 1.02 -13.84
N VAL A 261 3.70 1.61 -14.39
CA VAL A 261 3.57 1.87 -15.84
C VAL A 261 4.71 2.75 -16.36
N ASP A 262 5.10 3.79 -15.62
CA ASP A 262 6.23 4.66 -15.98
C ASP A 262 7.56 3.87 -16.01
N SER A 263 7.73 2.87 -15.14
CA SER A 263 8.86 1.95 -15.20
C SER A 263 8.84 1.02 -16.43
N LEU A 264 7.65 0.56 -16.85
CA LEU A 264 7.49 -0.30 -18.04
C LEU A 264 7.89 0.44 -19.33
N ILE A 265 7.53 1.72 -19.46
CA ILE A 265 7.92 2.59 -20.59
C ILE A 265 9.45 2.73 -20.72
N THR A 266 10.17 2.64 -19.60
CA THR A 266 11.64 2.71 -19.58
C THR A 266 12.28 1.40 -20.05
N ILE A 267 11.62 0.26 -19.80
CA ILE A 267 12.08 -1.09 -20.19
C ILE A 267 11.74 -1.37 -21.65
N ASP A 268 10.51 -1.09 -22.07
CA ASP A 268 10.01 -1.20 -23.44
C ASP A 268 9.43 0.16 -23.89
N PRO A 269 10.14 0.92 -24.75
CA PRO A 269 9.73 2.26 -25.15
C PRO A 269 8.84 2.30 -26.41
N ASP A 270 8.45 1.14 -26.99
CA ASP A 270 7.57 1.07 -28.16
C ASP A 270 6.50 -0.07 -28.08
N PRO A 271 5.79 -0.23 -26.93
CA PRO A 271 4.75 -1.23 -26.78
C PRO A 271 3.51 -0.87 -27.62
N CYS A 272 2.71 -1.88 -27.97
CA CYS A 272 1.34 -1.61 -28.41
C CYS A 272 0.47 -1.41 -27.18
N VAL A 273 -0.38 -0.38 -27.16
CA VAL A 273 -1.18 -0.02 -25.98
C VAL A 273 -2.64 0.18 -26.35
N MET A 274 -3.52 -0.47 -25.59
CA MET A 274 -4.97 -0.34 -25.68
C MET A 274 -5.53 0.09 -24.32
N ILE A 275 -6.44 1.06 -24.31
CA ILE A 275 -7.13 1.52 -23.10
C ILE A 275 -8.64 1.30 -23.30
N ILE A 276 -9.17 0.34 -22.54
CA ILE A 276 -10.59 -0.01 -22.48
C ILE A 276 -11.16 0.70 -21.24
N TYR A 277 -12.11 1.61 -21.42
CA TYR A 277 -12.60 2.47 -20.34
C TYR A 277 -14.11 2.67 -20.39
N ASP A 278 -14.65 3.30 -19.35
CA ASP A 278 -16.04 3.76 -19.25
C ASP A 278 -16.09 5.19 -18.68
N LYS A 279 -17.26 5.83 -18.70
CA LYS A 279 -17.47 7.19 -18.20
C LYS A 279 -17.07 7.40 -16.74
N SER A 280 -17.01 6.35 -15.91
CA SER A 280 -16.54 6.45 -14.52
C SER A 280 -15.01 6.53 -14.41
N THR A 281 -14.29 6.11 -15.45
CA THR A 281 -12.82 6.07 -15.52
C THR A 281 -12.21 7.02 -16.56
N GLU A 282 -13.01 7.89 -17.18
CA GLU A 282 -12.57 8.96 -18.11
C GLU A 282 -11.25 9.67 -17.68
N LYS A 283 -11.17 10.09 -16.41
CA LYS A 283 -9.98 10.76 -15.83
C LYS A 283 -8.75 9.86 -15.68
N VAL A 284 -8.95 8.54 -15.62
CA VAL A 284 -7.86 7.56 -15.62
C VAL A 284 -7.34 7.41 -17.04
N LYS A 285 -8.22 7.27 -18.03
CA LYS A 285 -7.86 7.25 -19.45
C LYS A 285 -7.08 8.52 -19.86
N GLU A 286 -7.46 9.71 -19.39
CA GLU A 286 -6.67 10.94 -19.57
C GLU A 286 -5.24 10.84 -18.98
N LYS A 287 -5.06 10.18 -17.82
CA LYS A 287 -3.74 9.98 -17.19
C LYS A 287 -2.89 8.92 -17.89
N LEU A 288 -3.53 7.93 -18.51
CA LEU A 288 -2.87 6.89 -19.31
C LEU A 288 -2.49 7.42 -20.70
N LEU A 289 -3.36 8.16 -21.39
CA LEU A 289 -3.06 8.82 -22.68
C LEU A 289 -1.88 9.81 -22.59
N LYS A 290 -1.69 10.48 -21.46
CA LYS A 290 -0.50 11.34 -21.24
C LYS A 290 0.82 10.56 -21.23
N ARG A 291 0.77 9.26 -20.90
CA ARG A 291 1.91 8.33 -20.91
C ARG A 291 2.05 7.63 -22.26
N PHE A 292 0.92 7.30 -22.88
CA PHE A 292 0.83 6.65 -24.18
C PHE A 292 -0.03 7.48 -25.16
N PRO A 293 0.53 8.53 -25.80
CA PRO A 293 -0.23 9.42 -26.68
C PRO A 293 -0.80 8.76 -27.95
N TYR A 294 -0.34 7.55 -28.25
CA TYR A 294 -0.76 6.73 -29.40
C TYR A 294 -1.47 5.44 -28.94
N ALA A 295 -2.00 5.40 -27.71
CA ALA A 295 -2.80 4.27 -27.26
C ALA A 295 -4.16 4.24 -27.96
N GLU A 296 -4.55 3.05 -28.38
CA GLU A 296 -5.84 2.79 -29.00
C GLU A 296 -6.95 2.77 -27.94
N LEU A 297 -8.11 3.34 -28.26
CA LEU A 297 -9.15 3.64 -27.29
C LEU A 297 -10.43 2.85 -27.57
N ILE A 298 -10.94 2.16 -26.54
CA ILE A 298 -12.23 1.49 -26.59
C ILE A 298 -13.12 2.06 -25.48
N ASP A 299 -14.10 2.86 -25.88
CA ASP A 299 -15.13 3.41 -24.99
C ASP A 299 -16.31 2.43 -24.89
N THR A 300 -16.42 1.77 -23.74
CA THR A 300 -17.40 0.70 -23.55
C THR A 300 -18.83 1.18 -23.34
N ASP A 301 -19.05 2.47 -23.06
CA ASP A 301 -20.41 3.03 -22.99
C ASP A 301 -21.01 3.20 -24.40
N LEU A 302 -20.17 3.46 -25.42
CA LEU A 302 -20.61 3.55 -26.82
C LEU A 302 -20.99 2.19 -27.43
N THR A 303 -20.39 1.11 -26.94
CA THR A 303 -20.60 -0.26 -27.42
C THR A 303 -21.57 -1.06 -26.55
N MET A 304 -22.26 -0.41 -25.61
CA MET A 304 -23.17 -1.06 -24.64
C MET A 304 -22.51 -2.18 -23.81
N GLY A 305 -21.21 -2.02 -23.49
CA GLY A 305 -20.41 -2.98 -22.73
C GLY A 305 -19.88 -4.16 -23.56
N LEU A 306 -20.05 -4.16 -24.88
CA LEU A 306 -19.43 -5.13 -25.79
C LEU A 306 -18.04 -4.67 -26.21
N VAL A 307 -17.12 -5.60 -26.45
CA VAL A 307 -15.84 -5.31 -27.10
C VAL A 307 -15.72 -6.21 -28.31
N ASP A 308 -15.54 -5.59 -29.47
CA ASP A 308 -15.59 -6.25 -30.77
C ASP A 308 -14.29 -7.07 -31.00
N PRO A 309 -14.39 -8.38 -31.28
CA PRO A 309 -13.23 -9.23 -31.53
C PRO A 309 -12.34 -8.75 -32.68
N ASP A 310 -12.93 -8.29 -33.78
CA ASP A 310 -12.21 -7.91 -35.01
C ASP A 310 -11.45 -6.58 -34.79
N ILE A 311 -12.05 -5.67 -34.01
CA ILE A 311 -11.36 -4.47 -33.52
C ILE A 311 -10.20 -4.88 -32.61
N THR A 312 -10.40 -5.77 -31.62
CA THR A 312 -9.28 -6.16 -30.75
C THR A 312 -8.15 -6.88 -31.48
N ASP A 313 -8.45 -7.76 -32.44
CA ASP A 313 -7.45 -8.46 -33.25
C ASP A 313 -6.60 -7.47 -34.06
N SER A 314 -7.27 -6.51 -34.72
CA SER A 314 -6.63 -5.47 -35.53
C SER A 314 -5.69 -4.56 -34.73
N LEU A 315 -5.97 -4.36 -33.43
CA LEU A 315 -5.18 -3.49 -32.55
C LEU A 315 -4.09 -4.25 -31.76
N LEU A 316 -4.07 -5.59 -31.81
CA LEU A 316 -3.10 -6.43 -31.08
C LEU A 316 -1.98 -6.93 -32.01
N VAL A 317 -0.77 -6.43 -31.78
CA VAL A 317 0.38 -6.58 -32.69
C VAL A 317 1.21 -7.83 -32.35
N GLU A 318 1.53 -8.63 -33.36
CA GLU A 318 2.48 -9.74 -33.23
C GLU A 318 3.91 -9.25 -32.92
N LYS A 319 4.67 -10.04 -32.15
CA LYS A 319 6.09 -9.84 -31.83
C LYS A 319 6.39 -8.51 -31.10
N LYS A 320 5.34 -7.87 -30.57
CA LYS A 320 5.40 -6.76 -29.61
C LYS A 320 4.75 -7.16 -28.29
N ASN A 321 5.07 -6.43 -27.24
CA ASN A 321 4.30 -6.47 -25.99
C ASN A 321 3.01 -5.65 -26.18
N ASN A 322 1.86 -6.27 -25.95
CA ASN A 322 0.57 -5.59 -25.97
C ASN A 322 0.15 -5.31 -24.52
N LEU A 323 0.11 -4.04 -24.13
CA LEU A 323 -0.32 -3.59 -22.81
C LEU A 323 -1.79 -3.15 -22.90
N VAL A 324 -2.69 -3.85 -22.21
CA VAL A 324 -4.12 -3.54 -22.23
C VAL A 324 -4.55 -3.04 -20.86
N PHE A 325 -5.01 -1.79 -20.80
CA PHE A 325 -5.54 -1.19 -19.58
C PHE A 325 -7.06 -1.36 -19.54
N LEU A 326 -7.55 -2.21 -18.65
CA LEU A 326 -8.97 -2.41 -18.39
C LEU A 326 -9.41 -1.55 -17.21
N GLU A 327 -9.89 -0.37 -17.53
CA GLU A 327 -10.38 0.62 -16.57
C GLU A 327 -11.91 0.57 -16.50
N SER A 328 -12.45 -0.59 -16.11
CA SER A 328 -13.87 -0.73 -15.77
C SER A 328 -14.07 -1.56 -14.51
N GLN A 329 -15.22 -1.34 -13.87
CA GLN A 329 -15.69 -2.07 -12.68
C GLN A 329 -17.02 -2.81 -12.94
N ASN A 330 -17.46 -2.87 -14.20
CA ASN A 330 -18.64 -3.60 -14.65
C ASN A 330 -18.29 -5.09 -14.85
N LEU A 331 -19.02 -5.99 -14.19
CA LEU A 331 -18.76 -7.43 -14.23
C LEU A 331 -18.78 -7.99 -15.67
N ASN A 332 -19.75 -7.60 -16.49
CA ASN A 332 -19.92 -8.12 -17.85
C ASN A 332 -18.78 -7.69 -18.78
N ILE A 333 -18.28 -6.46 -18.59
CA ILE A 333 -17.11 -5.96 -19.32
C ILE A 333 -15.87 -6.73 -18.88
N ILE A 334 -15.67 -6.94 -17.56
CA ILE A 334 -14.51 -7.67 -17.05
C ILE A 334 -14.48 -9.12 -17.54
N THR A 335 -15.61 -9.83 -17.51
CA THR A 335 -15.68 -11.23 -17.97
C THR A 335 -15.52 -11.34 -19.48
N SER A 336 -16.21 -10.51 -20.27
CA SER A 336 -16.10 -10.55 -21.74
C SER A 336 -14.71 -10.16 -22.24
N VAL A 337 -14.14 -9.06 -21.74
CA VAL A 337 -12.80 -8.59 -22.15
C VAL A 337 -11.72 -9.57 -21.74
N SER A 338 -11.73 -10.10 -20.51
CA SER A 338 -10.73 -11.09 -20.10
C SER A 338 -10.83 -12.38 -20.89
N SER A 339 -12.04 -12.83 -21.27
CA SER A 339 -12.24 -13.98 -22.14
C SER A 339 -11.73 -13.71 -23.57
N LEU A 340 -12.10 -12.57 -24.15
CA LEU A 340 -11.70 -12.18 -25.51
C LEU A 340 -10.18 -12.02 -25.64
N LEU A 341 -9.55 -11.25 -24.75
CA LEU A 341 -8.10 -11.07 -24.78
C LEU A 341 -7.37 -12.41 -24.57
N ASN A 342 -7.90 -13.30 -23.71
CA ASN A 342 -7.34 -14.63 -23.52
C ASN A 342 -7.40 -15.50 -24.78
N SER A 343 -8.47 -15.43 -25.58
CA SER A 343 -8.52 -16.15 -26.87
C SER A 343 -7.60 -15.57 -27.95
N GLN A 344 -7.13 -14.33 -27.79
CA GLN A 344 -6.17 -13.69 -28.70
C GLN A 344 -4.70 -14.00 -28.36
N ILE A 345 -4.40 -14.69 -27.26
CA ILE A 345 -3.01 -15.06 -26.91
C ILE A 345 -2.50 -16.13 -27.88
N SER A 346 -1.31 -15.91 -28.44
CA SER A 346 -0.63 -16.87 -29.34
C SER A 346 0.87 -16.94 -29.04
N LYS A 347 1.60 -17.85 -29.70
CA LYS A 347 3.07 -17.94 -29.56
C LYS A 347 3.79 -16.64 -29.95
N ASP A 348 3.21 -15.89 -30.89
CA ASP A 348 3.76 -14.65 -31.42
C ASP A 348 3.05 -13.40 -30.86
N ARG A 349 1.92 -13.55 -30.14
CA ARG A 349 1.14 -12.43 -29.57
C ARG A 349 0.99 -12.57 -28.06
N ASN A 350 1.81 -11.81 -27.32
CA ASN A 350 1.73 -11.69 -25.87
C ASN A 350 0.85 -10.50 -25.47
N ILE A 351 -0.02 -10.70 -24.48
CA ILE A 351 -0.94 -9.69 -23.96
C ILE A 351 -0.77 -9.60 -22.44
N HIS A 352 -0.62 -8.39 -21.92
CA HIS A 352 -0.51 -8.10 -20.49
C HIS A 352 -1.64 -7.15 -20.09
N LEU A 353 -2.57 -7.64 -19.26
CA LEU A 353 -3.72 -6.90 -18.76
C LEU A 353 -3.34 -6.12 -17.48
N PHE A 354 -3.75 -4.86 -17.41
CA PHE A 354 -3.57 -3.98 -16.26
C PHE A 354 -4.90 -3.38 -15.82
N SER A 355 -5.00 -3.00 -14.54
CA SER A 355 -6.03 -2.07 -14.08
C SER A 355 -5.48 -1.16 -12.99
N SER A 356 -5.72 0.14 -13.10
CA SER A 356 -5.32 1.16 -12.12
C SER A 356 -5.98 0.97 -10.75
N TYR A 357 -7.10 0.24 -10.70
CA TYR A 357 -7.80 -0.06 -9.46
C TYR A 357 -8.65 -1.32 -9.60
N ARG A 358 -8.39 -2.33 -8.76
CA ARG A 358 -9.21 -3.55 -8.70
C ARG A 358 -10.22 -3.47 -7.56
N SER A 359 -11.51 -3.38 -7.87
CA SER A 359 -12.58 -3.49 -6.88
C SER A 359 -12.97 -4.95 -6.58
N GLU A 360 -13.89 -5.13 -5.63
CA GLU A 360 -14.50 -6.42 -5.28
C GLU A 360 -15.25 -7.08 -6.45
N THR A 361 -15.61 -6.35 -7.52
CA THR A 361 -16.19 -6.97 -8.73
C THR A 361 -15.28 -8.04 -9.32
N TYR A 362 -13.95 -7.85 -9.24
CA TYR A 362 -12.95 -8.81 -9.70
C TYR A 362 -12.79 -10.05 -8.81
N GLU A 363 -13.61 -10.19 -7.76
CA GLU A 363 -13.68 -11.39 -6.89
C GLU A 363 -14.92 -12.24 -7.21
N ASN A 364 -15.68 -11.87 -8.23
CA ASN A 364 -16.88 -12.60 -8.64
C ASN A 364 -16.53 -13.95 -9.30
N GLU A 365 -17.27 -15.00 -8.94
CA GLU A 365 -17.07 -16.38 -9.43
C GLU A 365 -17.15 -16.56 -10.96
N ASN A 366 -17.82 -15.64 -11.68
CA ASN A 366 -17.91 -15.67 -13.14
C ASN A 366 -16.63 -15.18 -13.84
N ILE A 367 -15.64 -14.68 -13.09
CA ILE A 367 -14.35 -14.23 -13.63
C ILE A 367 -13.34 -15.37 -13.53
N SER A 368 -12.87 -15.84 -14.69
CA SER A 368 -11.89 -16.92 -14.79
C SER A 368 -10.50 -16.46 -14.29
N TYR A 369 -10.07 -17.00 -13.15
CA TYR A 369 -8.68 -16.86 -12.67
C TYR A 369 -7.66 -17.32 -13.71
N GLN A 370 -7.97 -18.35 -14.49
CA GLN A 370 -7.10 -18.82 -15.58
C GLN A 370 -6.92 -17.75 -16.67
N HIS A 371 -7.98 -17.03 -17.04
CA HIS A 371 -7.87 -15.93 -18.02
C HIS A 371 -7.02 -14.78 -17.46
N LEU A 372 -7.24 -14.40 -16.18
CA LEU A 372 -6.43 -13.37 -15.51
C LEU A 372 -4.95 -13.78 -15.44
N GLY A 373 -4.66 -15.05 -15.13
CA GLY A 373 -3.31 -15.62 -15.10
C GLY A 373 -2.61 -15.63 -16.45
N ASN A 374 -3.28 -16.11 -17.50
CA ASN A 374 -2.74 -16.11 -18.86
C ASN A 374 -2.45 -14.68 -19.36
N LEU A 375 -3.31 -13.72 -19.01
CA LEU A 375 -3.17 -12.30 -19.32
C LEU A 375 -2.22 -11.55 -18.38
N LYS A 376 -1.53 -12.25 -17.47
CA LYS A 376 -0.58 -11.68 -16.51
C LYS A 376 -1.17 -10.55 -15.66
N PHE A 377 -2.46 -10.63 -15.34
CA PHE A 377 -3.27 -9.50 -14.86
C PHE A 377 -2.63 -8.80 -13.65
N THR A 378 -2.28 -7.52 -13.83
CA THR A 378 -1.53 -6.74 -12.84
C THR A 378 -2.34 -5.55 -12.31
N TYR A 379 -2.40 -5.38 -10.99
CA TYR A 379 -3.22 -4.36 -10.32
C TYR A 379 -2.66 -3.99 -8.94
N PRO A 380 -2.92 -2.77 -8.44
CA PRO A 380 -2.66 -2.42 -7.05
C PRO A 380 -3.76 -3.00 -6.14
N SER A 381 -3.38 -3.45 -4.94
CA SER A 381 -4.27 -4.02 -3.93
C SER A 381 -3.87 -3.62 -2.52
N TYR A 382 -4.84 -3.57 -1.60
CA TYR A 382 -4.60 -3.37 -0.17
C TYR A 382 -4.35 -4.69 0.60
N PHE A 383 -4.56 -5.84 -0.05
CA PHE A 383 -4.39 -7.16 0.53
C PHE A 383 -3.84 -8.15 -0.52
N PHE A 384 -3.10 -9.15 -0.03
CA PHE A 384 -2.58 -10.25 -0.82
C PHE A 384 -3.59 -11.41 -0.79
N PRO A 385 -4.08 -11.93 -1.93
CA PRO A 385 -5.09 -13.00 -1.97
C PRO A 385 -4.44 -14.37 -1.75
N ASN A 386 -3.93 -14.59 -0.54
CA ASN A 386 -3.28 -15.84 -0.13
C ASN A 386 -4.30 -16.84 0.42
N TYR A 387 -4.29 -18.07 -0.10
CA TYR A 387 -5.12 -19.18 0.35
C TYR A 387 -4.30 -20.47 0.57
N GLY A 388 -2.97 -20.36 0.63
CA GLY A 388 -2.06 -21.50 0.81
C GLY A 388 -1.88 -21.94 2.26
N ASP A 389 -0.96 -22.90 2.45
CA ASP A 389 -0.72 -23.59 3.72
C ASP A 389 -0.35 -22.69 4.91
N GLU A 390 0.11 -21.47 4.65
CA GLU A 390 0.40 -20.45 5.67
C GLU A 390 -0.83 -20.13 6.54
N LEU A 391 -2.05 -20.33 6.01
CA LEU A 391 -3.30 -20.14 6.75
C LEU A 391 -3.73 -21.36 7.56
N ASN A 392 -3.04 -22.51 7.52
CA ASN A 392 -3.55 -23.76 8.11
C ASN A 392 -3.89 -23.65 9.61
N GLU A 393 -3.03 -23.04 10.44
CA GLU A 393 -3.35 -22.78 11.86
C GLU A 393 -4.59 -21.90 12.05
N LEU A 394 -4.80 -20.90 11.17
CA LEU A 394 -5.96 -20.01 11.22
C LEU A 394 -7.22 -20.75 10.75
N ASN A 395 -7.10 -21.58 9.72
CA ASN A 395 -8.18 -22.40 9.16
C ASN A 395 -8.69 -23.40 10.20
N GLU A 396 -7.80 -24.10 10.91
CA GLU A 396 -8.15 -25.02 11.99
C GLU A 396 -8.91 -24.31 13.11
N LEU A 397 -8.40 -23.18 13.61
CA LEU A 397 -9.08 -22.38 14.64
C LEU A 397 -10.48 -21.92 14.20
N PHE A 398 -10.65 -21.53 12.94
CA PHE A 398 -11.93 -21.10 12.40
C PHE A 398 -12.92 -22.25 12.19
N ILE A 399 -12.45 -23.43 11.80
CA ILE A 399 -13.26 -24.64 11.72
C ILE A 399 -13.70 -25.09 13.12
N GLU A 400 -12.79 -25.07 14.12
CA GLU A 400 -13.09 -25.37 15.52
C GLU A 400 -14.16 -24.43 16.10
N ASP A 401 -14.00 -23.11 15.90
CA ASP A 401 -14.87 -22.10 16.52
C ASP A 401 -16.19 -21.84 15.78
N PHE A 402 -16.20 -21.98 14.44
CA PHE A 402 -17.30 -21.51 13.60
C PHE A 402 -17.77 -22.54 12.56
N GLY A 403 -17.17 -23.72 12.49
CA GLY A 403 -17.54 -24.79 11.56
C GLY A 403 -17.32 -24.47 10.07
N LYS A 404 -16.55 -23.42 9.75
CA LYS A 404 -16.26 -22.99 8.38
C LYS A 404 -14.89 -22.32 8.26
N LEU A 405 -14.31 -22.34 7.07
CA LEU A 405 -13.10 -21.59 6.75
C LEU A 405 -13.33 -20.07 6.87
N PRO A 406 -12.30 -19.28 7.23
CA PRO A 406 -12.38 -17.84 7.27
C PRO A 406 -12.46 -17.27 5.84
N ASN A 407 -13.42 -16.38 5.59
CA ASN A 407 -13.40 -15.59 4.36
C ASN A 407 -12.51 -14.35 4.53
N LYS A 408 -12.24 -13.64 3.43
CA LYS A 408 -11.43 -12.40 3.38
C LYS A 408 -11.84 -11.37 4.43
N ILE A 409 -13.13 -11.23 4.75
CA ILE A 409 -13.64 -10.26 5.74
C ILE A 409 -13.28 -10.71 7.17
N ALA A 410 -13.33 -12.02 7.45
CA ALA A 410 -12.89 -12.60 8.70
C ALA A 410 -11.37 -12.53 8.90
N ILE A 411 -10.57 -12.82 7.86
CA ILE A 411 -9.11 -12.65 7.89
C ILE A 411 -8.77 -11.17 8.13
N ARG A 412 -9.43 -10.24 7.43
CA ARG A 412 -9.26 -8.80 7.65
C ARG A 412 -9.59 -8.39 9.09
N GLY A 413 -10.67 -8.92 9.67
CA GLY A 413 -11.06 -8.69 11.06
C GLY A 413 -10.06 -9.23 12.07
N TYR A 414 -9.47 -10.39 11.79
CA TYR A 414 -8.39 -11.00 12.58
C TYR A 414 -7.13 -10.11 12.57
N GLU A 415 -6.58 -9.85 11.40
CA GLU A 415 -5.27 -9.20 11.25
C GLU A 415 -5.29 -7.73 11.70
N ILE A 416 -6.36 -6.98 11.42
CA ILE A 416 -6.46 -5.58 11.89
C ILE A 416 -6.62 -5.50 13.41
N THR A 417 -7.39 -6.40 14.03
CA THR A 417 -7.59 -6.41 15.49
C THR A 417 -6.27 -6.71 16.18
N LEU A 418 -5.55 -7.70 15.67
CA LEU A 418 -4.22 -8.08 16.11
C LEU A 418 -3.23 -6.91 16.00
N ASP A 419 -3.16 -6.25 14.85
CA ASP A 419 -2.29 -5.10 14.62
C ASP A 419 -2.55 -3.94 15.58
N LEU A 420 -3.81 -3.53 15.74
CA LEU A 420 -4.18 -2.42 16.62
C LEU A 420 -3.86 -2.72 18.09
N ILE A 421 -4.08 -3.97 18.54
CA ILE A 421 -3.74 -4.40 19.90
C ILE A 421 -2.22 -4.40 20.08
N LEU A 422 -1.45 -5.04 19.21
CA LEU A 422 0.01 -5.15 19.34
C LEU A 422 0.69 -3.78 19.27
N ARG A 423 0.30 -2.92 18.31
CA ARG A 423 0.79 -1.53 18.20
C ARG A 423 0.51 -0.73 19.47
N THR A 424 -0.69 -0.85 20.03
CA THR A 424 -1.06 -0.15 21.27
C THR A 424 -0.35 -0.73 22.49
N ALA A 425 -0.19 -2.04 22.58
CA ALA A 425 0.57 -2.71 23.65
C ALA A 425 2.05 -2.29 23.63
N HIS A 426 2.65 -2.17 22.45
CA HIS A 426 4.05 -1.77 22.29
C HIS A 426 4.27 -0.26 22.56
N ARG A 427 3.39 0.63 22.10
CA ARG A 427 3.57 2.11 22.20
C ARG A 427 2.69 2.82 23.25
N LYS A 428 1.94 2.07 24.05
CA LYS A 428 0.94 2.51 25.06
C LYS A 428 -0.27 3.31 24.52
N LYS A 429 -0.20 3.86 23.30
CA LYS A 429 -1.29 4.54 22.57
C LYS A 429 -1.12 4.32 21.07
N LEU A 430 -2.19 4.02 20.34
CA LEU A 430 -2.14 3.78 18.89
C LEU A 430 -1.54 4.95 18.09
N ILE A 431 -1.89 6.20 18.43
CA ILE A 431 -1.33 7.40 17.77
C ILE A 431 0.20 7.46 17.87
N LYS A 432 0.79 6.90 18.92
CA LYS A 432 2.25 6.81 19.10
C LYS A 432 2.89 5.61 18.39
N SER A 433 2.16 4.87 17.55
CA SER A 433 2.62 3.66 16.84
C SER A 433 2.80 3.84 15.33
N VAL A 434 2.54 5.04 14.83
CA VAL A 434 2.83 5.50 13.47
C VAL A 434 4.36 5.44 13.18
N ASP A 435 5.18 5.51 14.23
CA ASP A 435 6.64 5.42 14.16
C ASP A 435 7.19 3.99 14.01
N LEU A 436 6.35 2.96 14.20
CA LEU A 436 6.76 1.56 14.01
C LEU A 436 6.95 1.19 12.54
N GLY A 437 6.36 1.98 11.61
CA GLY A 437 6.37 1.68 10.18
C GLY A 437 5.36 0.60 9.80
N GLU A 438 5.72 -0.17 8.77
CA GLU A 438 4.90 -1.23 8.20
C GLU A 438 4.89 -2.49 9.07
N THR A 439 3.72 -3.10 9.22
CA THR A 439 3.53 -4.46 9.75
C THR A 439 2.89 -5.32 8.66
N LYS A 440 3.30 -6.60 8.60
CA LYS A 440 2.81 -7.60 7.64
C LYS A 440 2.18 -8.79 8.36
N TYR A 441 1.06 -9.26 7.84
CA TYR A 441 0.36 -10.49 8.23
C TYR A 441 0.16 -11.37 6.98
N TYR A 442 -0.69 -12.39 7.01
CA TYR A 442 -0.90 -13.34 5.89
C TYR A 442 -1.45 -12.66 4.64
N GLN A 443 -2.47 -11.80 4.80
CA GLN A 443 -3.10 -11.08 3.68
C GLN A 443 -2.92 -9.57 3.76
N ASN A 444 -2.93 -8.97 4.96
CA ASN A 444 -2.96 -7.52 5.12
C ASN A 444 -1.62 -6.94 5.60
N ARG A 445 -1.36 -5.71 5.18
CA ARG A 445 -0.26 -4.87 5.67
C ARG A 445 -0.78 -3.54 6.18
N PHE A 446 -0.11 -2.98 7.18
CA PHE A 446 -0.48 -1.71 7.79
C PHE A 446 0.74 -0.80 7.96
N ASN A 447 0.73 0.36 7.33
CA ASN A 447 1.75 1.40 7.41
C ASN A 447 1.04 2.74 7.53
N TYR A 448 0.51 3.04 8.70
CA TYR A 448 -0.24 4.27 8.96
C TYR A 448 0.69 5.49 8.85
N LYS A 449 0.31 6.48 8.04
CA LYS A 449 0.94 7.82 7.98
C LYS A 449 -0.08 8.90 8.31
N ASN A 450 0.40 10.05 8.80
CA ASN A 450 -0.46 11.21 9.02
C ASN A 450 -0.83 11.85 7.67
N LYS A 451 -2.12 12.09 7.43
CA LYS A 451 -2.64 12.61 6.16
C LYS A 451 -3.96 13.35 6.40
N GLU A 452 -4.15 14.47 5.70
CA GLU A 452 -5.17 15.49 6.02
C GLU A 452 -5.08 15.93 7.49
N GLN A 453 -5.97 15.50 8.38
CA GLN A 453 -5.85 15.78 9.83
C GLN A 453 -5.59 14.52 10.69
N GLY A 454 -5.88 13.33 10.16
CA GLY A 454 -5.77 12.04 10.85
C GLY A 454 -4.75 11.12 10.18
N TYR A 455 -5.10 9.85 9.98
CA TYR A 455 -4.16 8.81 9.56
C TYR A 455 -4.74 7.90 8.48
N ILE A 456 -3.92 7.52 7.50
CA ILE A 456 -4.27 6.56 6.44
C ILE A 456 -3.17 5.50 6.36
N ASN A 457 -3.55 4.24 6.13
CA ASN A 457 -2.62 3.18 5.74
C ASN A 457 -2.10 3.43 4.32
N GLU A 458 -0.79 3.56 4.15
CA GLU A 458 -0.17 3.73 2.83
C GLU A 458 0.48 2.44 2.28
N SER A 459 0.33 1.31 2.98
CA SER A 459 0.80 0.02 2.48
C SER A 459 -0.10 -0.47 1.34
N ILE A 460 0.46 -0.54 0.15
CA ILE A 460 -0.21 -0.98 -1.08
C ILE A 460 0.71 -2.01 -1.74
N LEU A 461 0.12 -3.12 -2.17
CA LEU A 461 0.77 -4.21 -2.87
C LEU A 461 0.54 -4.04 -4.37
N LEU A 462 1.54 -4.33 -5.18
CA LEU A 462 1.35 -4.50 -6.63
C LEU A 462 1.27 -6.00 -6.90
N ILE A 463 0.12 -6.45 -7.35
CA ILE A 463 -0.21 -7.87 -7.53
C ILE A 463 -0.21 -8.21 -9.01
N LYS A 464 0.34 -9.37 -9.35
CA LYS A 464 0.33 -9.96 -10.68
C LYS A 464 -0.20 -11.40 -10.60
N HIS A 465 -1.18 -11.74 -11.44
CA HIS A 465 -1.53 -13.13 -11.71
C HIS A 465 -0.52 -13.70 -12.73
N ASP A 466 -0.11 -14.95 -12.58
CA ASP A 466 0.79 -15.63 -13.52
C ASP A 466 0.38 -17.12 -13.61
N ASN A 467 -0.35 -17.48 -14.66
CA ASN A 467 -1.03 -18.76 -14.79
C ASN A 467 -1.98 -19.07 -13.61
N LEU A 468 -1.61 -19.98 -12.70
CA LEU A 468 -2.40 -20.31 -11.50
C LEU A 468 -1.85 -19.65 -10.22
N GLU A 469 -0.72 -18.94 -10.32
CA GLU A 469 -0.09 -18.27 -9.20
C GLU A 469 -0.53 -16.81 -9.10
N VAL A 470 -0.52 -16.27 -7.88
CA VAL A 470 -0.68 -14.83 -7.64
C VAL A 470 0.54 -14.34 -6.87
N LEU A 471 1.25 -13.39 -7.44
CA LEU A 471 2.55 -12.91 -6.98
C LEU A 471 2.46 -11.43 -6.59
N GLU A 472 3.16 -11.07 -5.52
CA GLU A 472 3.50 -9.66 -5.25
C GLU A 472 4.74 -9.30 -6.05
N ILE A 473 4.68 -8.24 -6.84
CA ILE A 473 5.80 -7.75 -7.64
C ILE A 473 6.26 -6.38 -7.14
N SER A 474 7.56 -6.13 -7.21
CA SER A 474 8.12 -4.81 -6.88
C SER A 474 7.87 -3.82 -8.01
N SER A 475 7.38 -2.63 -7.68
CA SER A 475 7.53 -1.47 -8.58
C SER A 475 9.03 -1.19 -8.72
N VAL A 476 9.54 -1.23 -9.96
CA VAL A 476 10.91 -0.77 -10.24
C VAL A 476 10.95 0.73 -9.97
N LYS A 477 11.94 1.17 -9.18
CA LYS A 477 12.16 2.57 -8.81
C LYS A 477 13.00 3.31 -9.83
#